data_AF-B8J0K1-F1
#
_entry.id   AF-B8J0K1-F1
#
_cell.length_a   1.000
_cell.length_b   1.000
_cell.length_c   1.000
_cell.angle_alpha   90.00
_cell.angle_beta   90.00
_cell.angle_gamma   90.00
#
_symmetry.space_group_name_H-M   'P 1'
#
loop_
_entity.id
_entity.type
_entity.pdbx_description
1 polymer ?
#
loop_
_entity_poly.entity_id
_entity_poly.type
_entity_poly.pdbx_seq_one_letter_code
_entity_poly.pdbx_strand_id
1 'polypeptide(L)'
;MAENANRPVTGTESENRLLRGPAPSRYGHPHEKEIFSDRVTWSLFLRAALLVLGIWSASAFGLYAFTEDYSKSGTFGDSFGALNTLFSGLAFAGIIVSIKMQNDEMREQRKELQKQKKIALLYHRERMFLLLMDEFKKSRERRFTSADVRVIIHECLDCQMPDKVAAVTVAALVAEVEGLLTGTPKETPLLQTLNRRIFRHELCEVFIKTFRQAADSVKKFDPASRGEYYDILCNSMSDAEEALLFLCYVARYGAQTTDNPQAMKLRESFDEIKARL
;
A
#
# COMPACT_ATOMS: atom_id res chain seq x y z
N MET A 1 -28.20 57.91 -12.42
CA MET A 1 -26.99 57.65 -13.21
C MET A 1 -26.16 56.65 -12.40
N ALA A 2 -26.25 55.34 -12.68
CA ALA A 2 -25.42 54.63 -13.66
C ALA A 2 -23.93 54.70 -13.25
N GLU A 3 -23.12 53.64 -13.10
CA GLU A 3 -23.16 52.30 -13.66
C GLU A 3 -22.13 51.42 -12.92
N ASN A 4 -22.57 50.21 -12.58
CA ASN A 4 -21.87 48.92 -12.53
C ASN A 4 -20.36 48.84 -12.92
N ALA A 5 -19.55 48.16 -12.09
CA ALA A 5 -18.49 47.24 -12.57
C ALA A 5 -17.99 46.32 -11.45
N ASN A 6 -18.74 45.24 -11.28
CA ASN A 6 -18.33 43.99 -10.65
C ASN A 6 -17.07 43.44 -11.37
N ARG A 7 -15.95 43.22 -10.67
CA ARG A 7 -14.83 42.38 -11.18
C ARG A 7 -14.69 41.14 -10.29
N PRO A 8 -14.78 39.92 -10.84
CA PRO A 8 -14.51 38.70 -10.09
C PRO A 8 -13.00 38.54 -9.94
N VAL A 9 -12.57 38.19 -8.72
CA VAL A 9 -11.20 37.75 -8.44
C VAL A 9 -11.04 36.37 -9.08
N THR A 10 -10.09 36.29 -10.01
CA THR A 10 -9.65 35.09 -10.71
C THR A 10 -8.99 34.14 -9.71
N GLY A 11 -9.81 33.32 -9.05
CA GLY A 11 -9.37 32.13 -8.32
C GLY A 11 -8.89 31.09 -9.32
N THR A 12 -7.60 30.82 -9.27
CA THR A 12 -6.88 29.84 -10.07
C THR A 12 -7.54 28.46 -10.02
N GLU A 13 -7.78 27.87 -11.20
CA GLU A 13 -8.34 26.52 -11.44
C GLU A 13 -7.61 25.36 -10.70
N SER A 14 -6.54 25.65 -9.98
CA SER A 14 -5.72 24.69 -9.23
C SER A 14 -6.35 24.25 -7.90
N GLU A 15 -7.14 25.08 -7.22
CA GLU A 15 -7.70 24.72 -5.90
C GLU A 15 -8.91 23.77 -5.99
N ASN A 16 -9.68 23.83 -7.08
CA ASN A 16 -10.83 22.93 -7.28
C ASN A 16 -10.44 21.50 -7.70
N ARG A 17 -9.14 21.22 -7.88
CA ARG A 17 -8.64 19.91 -8.32
C ARG A 17 -8.32 18.96 -7.16
N LEU A 18 -8.09 19.47 -5.95
CA LEU A 18 -7.68 18.70 -4.78
C LEU A 18 -8.86 18.12 -3.97
N LEU A 19 -10.09 18.63 -4.17
CA LEU A 19 -11.31 18.11 -3.53
C LEU A 19 -12.05 17.05 -4.35
N ARG A 20 -11.55 16.71 -5.55
CA ARG A 20 -12.00 15.51 -6.26
C ARG A 20 -11.19 14.32 -5.79
N GLY A 21 -11.73 13.58 -4.82
CA GLY A 21 -11.34 12.19 -4.62
C GLY A 21 -11.35 11.43 -5.95
N PRO A 22 -10.65 10.28 -6.05
CA PRO A 22 -10.62 9.52 -7.30
C PRO A 22 -12.05 9.30 -7.76
N ALA A 23 -12.35 9.76 -8.99
CA ALA A 23 -13.64 9.51 -9.62
C ALA A 23 -13.92 8.02 -9.46
N PRO A 24 -15.14 7.62 -9.02
CA PRO A 24 -15.46 6.21 -8.87
C PRO A 24 -15.07 5.55 -10.18
N SER A 25 -14.13 4.60 -10.08
CA SER A 25 -13.68 3.77 -11.19
C SER A 25 -14.93 3.44 -11.97
N ARG A 26 -14.99 3.90 -13.23
CA ARG A 26 -16.06 3.57 -14.16
C ARG A 26 -16.05 2.05 -14.18
N TYR A 27 -16.89 1.43 -13.35
CA TYR A 27 -17.18 0.01 -13.39
C TYR A 27 -17.69 -0.16 -14.82
N GLY A 28 -16.80 -0.61 -15.71
CA GLY A 28 -17.20 -1.01 -17.04
C GLY A 28 -18.25 -2.07 -16.80
N HIS A 29 -19.51 -1.74 -17.08
CA HIS A 29 -20.66 -2.62 -16.95
C HIS A 29 -20.28 -4.02 -17.44
N PRO A 30 -20.09 -5.02 -16.54
CA PRO A 30 -19.91 -6.40 -16.97
C PRO A 30 -21.26 -6.98 -17.43
N HIS A 31 -22.35 -6.43 -16.89
CA HIS A 31 -23.68 -7.01 -17.02
C HIS A 31 -24.34 -6.86 -18.39
N GLU A 32 -23.94 -5.89 -19.23
CA GLU A 32 -24.59 -5.75 -20.55
C GLU A 32 -24.03 -6.75 -21.57
N LYS A 33 -22.75 -7.14 -21.44
CA LYS A 33 -22.13 -8.14 -22.32
C LYS A 33 -22.56 -9.57 -21.98
N GLU A 34 -22.78 -9.89 -20.69
CA GLU A 34 -23.21 -11.24 -20.29
C GLU A 34 -24.66 -11.53 -20.72
N ILE A 35 -25.59 -10.59 -20.53
CA ILE A 35 -27.01 -10.79 -20.89
C ILE A 35 -27.19 -10.91 -22.42
N PHE A 36 -26.40 -10.17 -23.21
CA PHE A 36 -26.47 -10.25 -24.67
C PHE A 36 -25.90 -11.59 -25.19
N SER A 37 -24.81 -12.07 -24.59
CA SER A 37 -24.20 -13.35 -24.93
C SER A 37 -25.14 -14.53 -24.62
N ASP A 38 -25.86 -14.49 -23.50
CA ASP A 38 -26.81 -15.53 -23.08
C ASP A 38 -27.99 -15.68 -24.05
N ARG A 39 -28.54 -14.56 -24.56
CA ARG A 39 -29.65 -14.62 -25.52
C ARG A 39 -29.22 -15.14 -26.88
N VAL A 40 -28.01 -14.81 -27.33
CA VAL A 40 -27.47 -15.27 -28.61
C VAL A 40 -27.11 -16.76 -28.53
N THR A 41 -26.46 -17.20 -27.47
CA THR A 41 -26.12 -18.62 -27.25
C THR A 41 -27.38 -19.49 -27.12
N TRP A 42 -28.39 -19.03 -26.38
CA TRP A 42 -29.67 -19.73 -26.28
C TRP A 42 -30.43 -19.79 -27.62
N SER A 43 -30.39 -18.71 -28.40
CA SER A 43 -31.00 -18.67 -29.74
C SER A 43 -30.30 -19.63 -30.72
N LEU A 44 -28.98 -19.71 -30.68
CA LEU A 44 -28.19 -20.65 -31.49
C LEU A 44 -28.51 -22.10 -31.11
N PHE A 45 -28.59 -22.40 -29.82
CA PHE A 45 -28.97 -23.73 -29.33
C PHE A 45 -30.37 -24.14 -29.80
N LEU A 46 -31.37 -23.25 -29.68
CA LEU A 46 -32.73 -23.52 -30.11
C LEU A 46 -32.84 -23.76 -31.63
N ARG A 47 -32.11 -22.98 -32.43
CA ARG A 47 -32.03 -23.18 -33.90
C ARG A 47 -31.38 -24.50 -34.27
N ALA A 48 -30.30 -24.89 -33.58
CA ALA A 48 -29.65 -26.18 -33.80
C ALA A 48 -30.57 -27.36 -33.42
N ALA A 49 -31.27 -27.26 -32.29
CA ALA A 49 -32.23 -28.28 -31.86
C ALA A 49 -33.39 -28.45 -32.84
N LEU A 50 -33.96 -27.35 -33.35
CA LEU A 50 -35.01 -27.38 -34.36
C LEU A 50 -34.53 -27.96 -35.69
N LEU A 51 -33.28 -27.69 -36.09
CA LEU A 51 -32.67 -28.31 -37.27
C LEU A 51 -32.56 -29.83 -37.11
N VAL A 52 -32.06 -30.31 -35.97
CA VAL A 52 -31.94 -31.75 -35.70
C VAL A 52 -33.31 -32.44 -35.70
N LEU A 53 -34.31 -31.84 -35.03
CA LEU A 53 -35.69 -32.35 -35.03
C LEU A 53 -36.32 -32.34 -36.43
N GLY A 54 -36.04 -31.30 -37.22
CA GLY A 54 -36.50 -31.19 -38.61
C GLY A 54 -35.91 -32.26 -39.50
N ILE A 55 -34.59 -32.51 -39.40
CA ILE A 55 -33.89 -33.57 -40.14
C ILE A 55 -34.44 -34.95 -39.75
N TRP A 56 -34.66 -35.19 -38.46
CA TRP A 56 -35.23 -36.44 -37.96
C TRP A 56 -36.69 -36.66 -38.41
N SER A 57 -37.51 -35.61 -38.40
CA SER A 57 -38.90 -35.69 -38.88
C SER A 57 -38.97 -35.90 -40.39
N ALA A 58 -38.09 -35.24 -41.15
CA ALA A 58 -38.00 -35.39 -42.59
C ALA A 58 -37.54 -36.80 -43.00
N SER A 59 -36.60 -37.41 -42.26
CA SER A 59 -36.17 -38.79 -42.52
C SER A 59 -37.28 -39.80 -42.21
N ALA A 60 -38.05 -39.60 -41.13
CA ALA A 60 -39.22 -40.43 -40.82
C ALA A 60 -40.34 -40.30 -41.87
N PHE A 61 -40.62 -39.07 -42.32
CA PHE A 61 -41.62 -38.80 -43.36
C PHE A 61 -41.20 -39.37 -44.72
N GLY A 62 -39.93 -39.24 -45.10
CA GLY A 62 -39.39 -39.84 -46.33
C GLY A 62 -39.48 -41.37 -46.32
N LEU A 63 -39.23 -42.00 -45.18
CA LEU A 63 -39.39 -43.46 -45.03
C LEU A 63 -40.87 -43.88 -45.19
N TYR A 64 -41.80 -43.13 -44.61
CA TYR A 64 -43.24 -43.41 -44.72
C TYR A 64 -43.79 -43.19 -46.15
N ALA A 65 -43.30 -42.17 -46.86
CA ALA A 65 -43.81 -41.81 -48.18
C ALA A 65 -43.23 -42.62 -49.36
N PHE A 66 -42.01 -43.16 -49.22
CA PHE A 66 -41.29 -43.80 -50.34
C PHE A 66 -41.03 -45.31 -50.18
N THR A 67 -41.45 -45.94 -49.08
CA THR A 67 -41.14 -47.35 -48.79
C THR A 67 -42.41 -48.19 -48.66
N GLU A 68 -42.75 -48.98 -49.68
CA GLU A 68 -43.83 -49.98 -49.62
C GLU A 68 -43.38 -51.32 -48.99
N ASP A 69 -42.06 -51.53 -48.88
CA ASP A 69 -41.45 -52.79 -48.47
C ASP A 69 -40.47 -52.57 -47.31
N TYR A 70 -40.94 -52.82 -46.08
CA TYR A 70 -40.20 -52.53 -44.83
C TYR A 70 -38.86 -53.27 -44.72
N SER A 71 -38.62 -54.30 -45.54
CA SER A 71 -37.38 -55.08 -45.55
C SER A 71 -36.13 -54.31 -46.01
N LYS A 72 -36.28 -53.19 -46.76
CA LYS A 72 -35.14 -52.36 -47.21
C LYS A 72 -34.83 -51.16 -46.30
N SER A 73 -35.65 -50.94 -45.27
CA SER A 73 -35.49 -49.84 -44.31
C SER A 73 -34.19 -49.93 -43.51
N GLY A 74 -33.66 -51.14 -43.28
CA GLY A 74 -32.38 -51.37 -42.59
C GLY A 74 -31.19 -50.75 -43.31
N THR A 75 -31.07 -50.92 -44.64
CA THR A 75 -29.96 -50.40 -45.45
C THR A 75 -29.97 -48.87 -45.53
N PHE A 76 -31.15 -48.26 -45.46
CA PHE A 76 -31.29 -46.80 -45.36
C PHE A 76 -30.78 -46.31 -44.00
N GLY A 77 -31.11 -47.01 -42.91
CA GLY A 77 -30.59 -46.76 -41.56
C GLY A 77 -29.06 -46.86 -41.47
N ASP A 78 -28.46 -47.84 -42.16
CA ASP A 78 -27.00 -48.04 -42.18
C ASP A 78 -26.24 -46.83 -42.78
N SER A 79 -26.84 -46.12 -43.73
CA SER A 79 -26.25 -44.92 -44.34
C SER A 79 -26.17 -43.73 -43.35
N PHE A 80 -27.05 -43.68 -42.35
CA PHE A 80 -26.99 -42.69 -41.28
C PHE A 80 -25.94 -43.00 -40.22
N GLY A 81 -25.42 -44.24 -40.17
CA GLY A 81 -24.34 -44.62 -39.26
C GLY A 81 -23.09 -43.77 -39.46
N ALA A 82 -22.66 -43.56 -40.72
CA ALA A 82 -21.50 -42.73 -41.06
C ALA A 82 -21.70 -41.25 -40.66
N LEU A 83 -22.92 -40.71 -40.84
CA LEU A 83 -23.27 -39.35 -40.43
C LEU A 83 -23.27 -39.21 -38.90
N ASN A 84 -23.77 -40.21 -38.18
CA ASN A 84 -23.77 -40.23 -36.71
C ASN A 84 -22.35 -40.28 -36.14
N THR A 85 -21.45 -41.07 -36.75
CA THR A 85 -20.03 -41.10 -36.38
C THR A 85 -19.36 -39.75 -36.62
N LEU A 86 -19.62 -39.10 -37.77
CA LEU A 86 -19.08 -37.77 -38.07
C LEU A 86 -19.58 -36.71 -37.08
N PHE A 87 -20.88 -36.71 -36.76
CA PHE A 87 -21.48 -35.78 -35.80
C PHE A 87 -20.91 -36.00 -34.38
N SER A 88 -20.75 -37.25 -33.97
CA SER A 88 -20.12 -37.60 -32.69
C SER A 88 -18.66 -37.14 -32.61
N GLY A 89 -17.90 -37.28 -33.70
CA GLY A 89 -16.52 -36.80 -33.79
C GLY A 89 -16.42 -35.27 -33.73
N LEU A 90 -17.34 -34.55 -34.41
CA LEU A 90 -17.41 -33.10 -34.36
C LEU A 90 -17.83 -32.59 -32.98
N ALA A 91 -18.80 -33.24 -32.31
CA ALA A 91 -19.18 -32.92 -30.94
C ALA A 91 -18.01 -33.10 -29.96
N PHE A 92 -17.26 -34.20 -30.11
CA PHE A 92 -16.05 -34.46 -29.31
C PHE A 92 -14.96 -33.42 -29.56
N ALA A 93 -14.72 -33.04 -30.82
CA ALA A 93 -13.80 -31.95 -31.15
C ALA A 93 -14.24 -30.62 -30.51
N GLY A 94 -15.55 -30.31 -30.53
CA GLY A 94 -16.12 -29.15 -29.85
C GLY A 94 -15.91 -29.15 -28.33
N ILE A 95 -16.02 -30.31 -27.68
CA ILE A 95 -15.72 -30.47 -26.26
C ILE A 95 -14.23 -30.22 -25.99
N ILE A 96 -13.32 -30.77 -26.79
CA ILE A 96 -11.88 -30.57 -26.64
C ILE A 96 -11.52 -29.09 -26.76
N VAL A 97 -12.06 -28.40 -27.77
CA VAL A 97 -11.85 -26.96 -27.97
C VAL A 97 -12.38 -26.17 -26.78
N SER A 98 -13.57 -26.51 -26.28
CA SER A 98 -14.16 -25.88 -25.09
C SER A 98 -13.29 -26.05 -23.85
N ILE A 99 -12.78 -27.27 -23.59
CA ILE A 99 -11.88 -27.54 -22.45
C ILE A 99 -10.59 -26.74 -22.57
N LYS A 100 -10.02 -26.64 -23.78
CA LYS A 100 -8.82 -25.83 -24.02
C LYS A 100 -9.09 -24.35 -23.70
N MET A 101 -10.19 -23.81 -24.21
CA MET A 101 -10.59 -22.42 -23.98
C MET A 101 -10.81 -22.13 -22.49
N GLN A 102 -11.54 -23.01 -21.79
CA GLN A 102 -11.73 -22.91 -20.35
C GLN A 102 -10.41 -22.94 -19.57
N ASN A 103 -9.44 -23.78 -19.98
CA ASN A 103 -8.14 -23.84 -19.33
C ASN A 103 -7.33 -22.55 -19.53
N ASP A 104 -7.35 -21.99 -20.74
CA ASP A 104 -6.66 -20.73 -21.03
C ASP A 104 -7.29 -19.56 -20.25
N GLU A 105 -8.62 -19.49 -20.16
CA GLU A 105 -9.33 -18.51 -19.34
C GLU A 105 -8.96 -18.64 -17.85
N MET A 106 -8.94 -19.87 -17.31
CA MET A 106 -8.54 -20.12 -15.92
C MET A 106 -7.09 -19.69 -15.64
N ARG A 107 -6.19 -19.84 -16.62
CA ARG A 107 -4.80 -19.36 -16.51
C ARG A 107 -4.73 -17.84 -16.48
N GLU A 108 -5.50 -17.16 -17.31
CA GLU A 108 -5.56 -15.70 -17.32
C GLU A 108 -6.19 -15.16 -16.03
N GLN A 109 -7.28 -15.75 -15.56
CA GLN A 109 -7.90 -15.41 -14.28
C GLN A 109 -6.93 -15.57 -13.11
N ARG A 110 -6.12 -16.63 -13.08
CA ARG A 110 -5.07 -16.82 -12.06
C ARG A 110 -4.02 -15.72 -12.09
N LYS A 111 -3.58 -15.31 -13.29
CA LYS A 111 -2.61 -14.21 -13.45
C LYS A 111 -3.21 -12.89 -12.93
N GLU A 112 -4.46 -12.62 -13.25
CA GLU A 112 -5.14 -11.40 -12.79
C GLU A 112 -5.33 -11.40 -11.28
N LEU A 113 -5.74 -12.53 -10.69
CA LEU A 113 -5.85 -12.67 -9.24
C LEU A 113 -4.50 -12.46 -8.53
N GLN A 114 -3.40 -12.95 -9.11
CA GLN A 114 -2.06 -12.71 -8.57
C GLN A 114 -1.67 -11.23 -8.63
N LYS A 115 -1.99 -10.52 -9.72
CA LYS A 115 -1.78 -9.06 -9.81
C LYS A 115 -2.60 -8.31 -8.77
N GLN A 116 -3.89 -8.65 -8.65
CA GLN A 116 -4.79 -8.04 -7.66
C GLN A 116 -4.30 -8.26 -6.23
N LYS A 117 -3.83 -9.47 -5.90
CA LYS A 117 -3.21 -9.75 -4.58
C LYS A 117 -2.00 -8.87 -4.30
N LYS A 118 -1.10 -8.70 -5.29
CA LYS A 118 0.08 -7.83 -5.14
C LYS A 118 -0.33 -6.37 -4.91
N ILE A 119 -1.27 -5.87 -5.72
CA ILE A 119 -1.80 -4.50 -5.60
C ILE A 119 -2.46 -4.30 -4.23
N ALA A 120 -3.28 -5.25 -3.76
CA ALA A 120 -3.93 -5.19 -2.46
C ALA A 120 -2.93 -5.17 -1.30
N LEU A 121 -1.84 -5.93 -1.38
CA LEU A 121 -0.77 -5.90 -0.38
C LEU A 121 -0.05 -4.54 -0.34
N LEU A 122 0.20 -3.92 -1.50
CA LEU A 122 0.78 -2.58 -1.57
C LEU A 122 -0.13 -1.53 -0.93
N TYR A 123 -1.42 -1.54 -1.28
CA TYR A 123 -2.40 -0.65 -0.65
C TYR A 123 -2.55 -0.88 0.86
N HIS A 124 -2.51 -2.14 1.30
CA HIS A 124 -2.57 -2.48 2.72
C HIS A 124 -1.36 -1.92 3.47
N ARG A 125 -0.15 -2.05 2.90
CA ARG A 125 1.08 -1.49 3.46
C ARG A 125 1.02 0.04 3.58
N GLU A 126 0.62 0.73 2.50
CA GLU A 126 0.47 2.20 2.51
C GLU A 126 -0.54 2.68 3.54
N ARG A 127 -1.70 2.02 3.61
CA ARG A 127 -2.75 2.36 4.58
C ARG A 127 -2.28 2.15 6.02
N MET A 128 -1.54 1.08 6.28
CA MET A 128 -0.98 0.82 7.61
C MET A 128 0.06 1.86 8.01
N PHE A 129 0.90 2.28 7.08
CA PHE A 129 1.84 3.37 7.32
C PHE A 129 1.13 4.70 7.60
N LEU A 130 0.08 5.05 6.84
CA LEU A 130 -0.70 6.26 7.08
C LEU A 130 -1.37 6.27 8.45
N LEU A 131 -1.95 5.14 8.88
CA LEU A 131 -2.55 5.01 10.21
C LEU A 131 -1.52 5.15 11.32
N LEU A 132 -0.33 4.57 11.14
CA LEU A 132 0.78 4.69 12.08
C LEU A 132 1.31 6.14 12.15
N MET A 133 1.35 6.85 11.02
CA MET A 133 1.67 8.28 11.01
C MET A 133 0.61 9.12 11.73
N ASP A 134 -0.67 8.81 11.54
CA ASP A 134 -1.77 9.49 12.22
C ASP A 134 -1.71 9.26 13.73
N GLU A 135 -1.50 8.02 14.16
CA GLU A 135 -1.33 7.66 15.57
C GLU A 135 -0.10 8.34 16.19
N PHE A 136 1.03 8.37 15.48
CA PHE A 136 2.24 9.06 15.92
C PHE A 136 2.04 10.58 16.05
N LYS A 137 1.31 11.20 15.12
CA LYS A 137 0.96 12.62 15.19
C LYS A 137 -0.02 12.90 16.32
N LYS A 138 -1.05 12.07 16.48
CA LYS A 138 -2.06 12.21 17.54
C LYS A 138 -1.50 11.98 18.93
N SER A 139 -0.56 11.06 19.07
CA SER A 139 0.19 10.83 20.32
C SER A 139 1.04 12.03 20.73
N ARG A 140 1.23 13.02 19.83
CA ARG A 140 1.98 14.23 20.08
C ARG A 140 1.01 15.38 20.30
N GLU A 141 0.88 15.84 21.54
CA GLU A 141 0.02 17.00 21.86
C GLU A 141 0.50 18.27 21.15
N ARG A 142 1.83 18.46 21.06
CA ARG A 142 2.48 19.54 20.31
C ARG A 142 3.87 19.11 19.81
N ARG A 143 4.37 19.77 18.76
CA ARG A 143 5.76 19.59 18.32
C ARG A 143 6.72 20.20 19.34
N PHE A 144 7.84 19.54 19.61
CA PHE A 144 8.86 20.12 20.48
C PHE A 144 9.57 21.27 19.77
N THR A 145 9.91 22.28 20.55
CA THR A 145 10.78 23.39 20.19
C THR A 145 12.17 23.17 20.79
N SER A 146 13.17 23.93 20.34
CA SER A 146 14.51 23.89 20.94
C SER A 146 14.48 24.23 22.44
N ALA A 147 13.56 25.10 22.87
CA ALA A 147 13.37 25.43 24.28
C ALA A 147 12.92 24.22 25.11
N ASP A 148 12.01 23.40 24.56
CA ASP A 148 11.54 22.18 25.25
C ASP A 148 12.68 21.17 25.41
N VAL A 149 13.51 21.00 24.37
CA VAL A 149 14.68 20.12 24.43
C VAL A 149 15.67 20.58 25.47
N ARG A 150 15.92 21.90 25.61
CA ARG A 150 16.76 22.45 26.69
C ARG A 150 16.21 22.10 28.07
N VAL A 151 14.91 22.28 28.27
CA VAL A 151 14.23 21.94 29.54
C VAL A 151 14.36 20.45 29.82
N ILE A 152 14.10 19.58 28.84
CA ILE A 152 14.24 18.13 28.99
C ILE A 152 15.67 17.74 29.37
N ILE A 153 16.68 18.30 28.69
CA ILE A 153 18.08 18.03 28.99
C ILE A 153 18.41 18.50 30.41
N HIS A 154 17.96 19.70 30.78
CA HIS A 154 18.18 20.27 32.10
C HIS A 154 17.56 19.41 33.21
N GLU A 155 16.27 19.08 33.10
CA GLU A 155 15.53 18.25 34.07
C GLU A 155 16.09 16.82 34.14
N CYS A 156 16.58 16.27 33.01
CA CYS A 156 17.26 14.98 33.01
C CYS A 156 18.61 15.03 33.75
N LEU A 157 19.40 16.10 33.54
CA LEU A 157 20.72 16.26 34.14
C LEU A 157 20.67 16.87 35.55
N ASP A 158 19.47 17.23 36.02
CA ASP A 158 19.19 18.06 37.20
C ASP A 158 20.06 17.69 38.41
N CYS A 159 21.06 18.54 38.60
CA CYS A 159 21.78 18.76 39.82
C CYS A 159 21.31 20.13 40.32
N GLN A 160 20.29 20.19 41.18
CA GLN A 160 19.93 21.32 42.07
C GLN A 160 20.71 22.65 41.90
N MET A 161 20.62 23.34 40.77
CA MET A 161 21.43 24.54 40.50
C MET A 161 20.63 25.63 39.77
N PRO A 162 20.87 26.93 40.06
CA PRO A 162 20.12 28.06 39.52
C PRO A 162 20.30 28.26 38.00
N ASP A 163 19.32 28.90 37.35
CA ASP A 163 19.15 29.11 35.89
C ASP A 163 20.43 29.44 35.06
N LYS A 164 21.41 30.13 35.65
CA LYS A 164 22.67 30.48 34.95
C LYS A 164 23.59 29.27 34.71
N VAL A 165 23.37 28.16 35.42
CA VAL A 165 24.15 26.91 35.31
C VAL A 165 23.52 25.97 34.26
N ALA A 166 22.22 26.10 33.97
CA ALA A 166 21.51 25.27 33.01
C ALA A 166 22.12 25.33 31.61
N ALA A 167 22.37 26.54 31.09
CA ALA A 167 22.99 26.74 29.79
C ALA A 167 24.42 26.19 29.73
N VAL A 168 25.15 26.23 30.85
CA VAL A 168 26.51 25.66 30.95
C VAL A 168 26.47 24.14 30.89
N THR A 169 25.51 23.51 31.57
CA THR A 169 25.33 22.05 31.56
C THR A 169 24.91 21.53 30.18
N VAL A 170 23.99 22.22 29.51
CA VAL A 170 23.58 21.87 28.13
C VAL A 170 24.77 22.03 27.18
N ALA A 171 25.52 23.13 27.27
CA ALA A 171 26.73 23.34 26.46
C ALA A 171 27.82 22.28 26.74
N ALA A 172 27.98 21.85 27.99
CA ALA A 172 28.91 20.78 28.35
C ALA A 172 28.51 19.43 27.74
N LEU A 173 27.21 19.10 27.74
CA LEU A 173 26.68 17.90 27.09
C LEU A 173 26.91 17.95 25.56
N VAL A 174 26.63 19.08 24.92
CA VAL A 174 26.88 19.26 23.47
C VAL A 174 28.35 19.07 23.15
N ALA A 175 29.26 19.66 23.95
CA ALA A 175 30.69 19.49 23.77
C ALA A 175 31.17 18.05 24.01
N GLU A 176 30.52 17.30 24.92
CA GLU A 176 30.76 15.87 25.11
C GLU A 176 30.35 15.06 23.87
N VAL A 177 29.16 15.31 23.34
CA VAL A 177 28.65 14.67 22.10
C VAL A 177 29.59 14.94 20.93
N GLU A 178 30.00 16.19 20.72
CA GLU A 178 30.94 16.57 19.64
C GLU A 178 32.33 15.94 19.84
N GLY A 179 32.84 15.92 21.08
CA GLY A 179 34.10 15.26 21.41
C GLY A 179 34.06 13.76 21.10
N LEU A 180 32.94 13.11 21.41
CA LEU A 180 32.72 11.70 21.15
C LEU A 180 32.66 11.40 19.64
N LEU A 181 31.96 12.24 18.87
CA LEU A 181 31.87 12.13 17.41
C LEU A 181 33.19 12.42 16.68
N THR A 182 34.09 13.20 17.29
CA THR A 182 35.43 13.52 16.74
C THR A 182 36.52 12.55 17.20
N GLY A 183 36.18 11.56 18.02
CA GLY A 183 37.13 10.54 18.51
C GLY A 183 38.01 11.02 19.67
N THR A 184 37.71 12.16 20.29
CA THR A 184 38.36 12.64 21.52
C THR A 184 37.43 12.39 22.71
N PRO A 185 37.59 11.28 23.44
CA PRO A 185 36.71 10.98 24.57
C PRO A 185 36.98 11.99 25.69
N LYS A 186 36.11 13.00 25.81
CA LYS A 186 35.93 13.71 27.08
C LYS A 186 34.95 12.86 27.88
N GLU A 187 35.46 11.97 28.72
CA GLU A 187 34.61 11.19 29.63
C GLU A 187 34.03 12.12 30.69
N THR A 188 32.90 12.76 30.38
CA THR A 188 31.99 13.32 31.37
C THR A 188 30.80 12.36 31.52
N PRO A 189 30.23 12.16 32.72
CA PRO A 189 29.15 11.18 32.92
C PRO A 189 27.78 11.69 32.43
N LEU A 190 27.72 12.81 31.70
CA LEU A 190 26.45 13.50 31.39
C LEU A 190 25.63 12.70 30.38
N LEU A 191 26.26 12.17 29.33
CA LEU A 191 25.56 11.39 28.30
C LEU A 191 24.97 10.10 28.87
N GLN A 192 25.68 9.43 29.78
CA GLN A 192 25.16 8.24 30.49
C GLN A 192 24.01 8.60 31.45
N THR A 193 24.12 9.73 32.15
CA THR A 193 23.07 10.22 33.04
C THR A 193 21.80 10.56 32.26
N LEU A 194 21.95 11.25 31.13
CA LEU A 194 20.88 11.54 30.19
C LEU A 194 20.21 10.26 29.69
N ASN A 195 20.98 9.28 29.20
CA ASN A 195 20.46 8.00 28.70
C ASN A 195 19.56 7.30 29.72
N ARG A 196 19.93 7.34 31.01
CA ARG A 196 19.17 6.67 32.07
C ARG A 196 17.86 7.38 32.40
N ARG A 197 17.81 8.71 32.29
CA ARG A 197 16.67 9.54 32.74
C ARG A 197 15.72 9.96 31.61
N ILE A 198 16.23 10.16 30.40
CA ILE A 198 15.45 10.67 29.25
C ILE A 198 14.24 9.79 28.90
N PHE A 199 14.33 8.47 29.08
CA PHE A 199 13.20 7.56 28.80
C PHE A 199 12.09 7.59 29.86
N ARG A 200 12.31 8.24 31.00
CA ARG A 200 11.33 8.38 32.11
C ARG A 200 10.85 9.82 32.29
N HIS A 201 11.25 10.70 31.39
CA HIS A 201 10.91 12.11 31.47
C HIS A 201 9.48 12.34 30.97
N GLU A 202 8.66 13.05 31.75
CA GLU A 202 7.22 13.20 31.47
C GLU A 202 6.94 13.78 30.08
N LEU A 203 7.73 14.76 29.65
CA LEU A 203 7.57 15.40 28.35
C LEU A 203 7.89 14.50 27.14
N CYS A 204 8.90 13.62 27.22
CA CYS A 204 9.37 12.87 26.04
C CYS A 204 9.18 11.35 26.11
N GLU A 205 8.77 10.79 27.26
CA GLU A 205 8.56 9.35 27.42
C GLU A 205 7.58 8.79 26.39
N VAL A 206 6.41 9.41 26.26
CA VAL A 206 5.37 8.97 25.31
C VAL A 206 5.90 9.08 23.88
N PHE A 207 6.48 10.23 23.52
CA PHE A 207 7.05 10.45 22.19
C PHE A 207 8.10 9.39 21.81
N ILE A 208 9.08 9.14 22.69
CA ILE A 208 10.16 8.17 22.42
C ILE A 208 9.61 6.75 22.31
N LYS A 209 8.63 6.38 23.14
CA LYS A 209 7.98 5.06 23.06
C LYS A 209 7.20 4.89 21.77
N THR A 210 6.36 5.87 21.41
CA THR A 210 5.57 5.84 20.18
C THR A 210 6.46 5.83 18.95
N PHE A 211 7.55 6.61 18.94
CA PHE A 211 8.55 6.59 17.85
C PHE A 211 9.20 5.21 17.72
N ARG A 212 9.61 4.60 18.83
CA ARG A 212 10.23 3.25 18.80
C ARG A 212 9.23 2.21 18.29
N GLN A 213 7.99 2.25 18.76
CA GLN A 213 6.92 1.36 18.31
C GLN A 213 6.64 1.55 16.81
N ALA A 214 6.62 2.79 16.33
CA ALA A 214 6.46 3.12 14.92
C ALA A 214 7.61 2.52 14.09
N ALA A 215 8.86 2.75 14.49
CA ALA A 215 10.05 2.23 13.82
C ALA A 215 10.09 0.68 13.80
N ASP A 216 9.73 0.03 14.90
CA ASP A 216 9.66 -1.43 15.00
C ASP A 216 8.52 -2.02 14.15
N SER A 217 7.42 -1.29 13.99
CA SER A 217 6.31 -1.71 13.14
C SER A 217 6.70 -1.62 11.66
N VAL A 218 7.35 -0.52 11.24
CA VAL A 218 7.93 -0.37 9.88
C VAL A 218 8.87 -1.53 9.55
N LYS A 219 9.71 -1.97 10.51
CA LYS A 219 10.61 -3.11 10.34
C LYS A 219 9.88 -4.42 10.02
N LYS A 220 8.65 -4.60 10.49
CA LYS A 220 7.81 -5.79 10.22
C LYS A 220 7.04 -5.68 8.91
N PHE A 221 6.63 -4.47 8.51
CA PHE A 221 5.79 -4.26 7.32
C PHE A 221 6.56 -4.44 6.01
N ASP A 222 7.75 -3.85 5.92
CA ASP A 222 8.59 -3.98 4.74
C ASP A 222 10.08 -3.82 5.08
N PRO A 223 10.82 -4.94 5.21
CA PRO A 223 12.23 -4.88 5.52
C PRO A 223 13.07 -4.30 4.37
N ALA A 224 12.59 -4.31 3.12
CA ALA A 224 13.37 -3.90 1.95
C ALA A 224 13.45 -2.37 1.80
N SER A 225 12.38 -1.64 2.13
CA SER A 225 12.28 -0.18 1.99
C SER A 225 12.32 0.58 3.32
N ARG A 226 12.90 -0.02 4.37
CA ARG A 226 12.95 0.58 5.73
C ARG A 226 13.48 2.02 5.74
N GLY A 227 14.48 2.31 4.91
CA GLY A 227 15.09 3.63 4.82
C GLY A 227 14.09 4.71 4.42
N GLU A 228 13.29 4.45 3.39
CA GLU A 228 12.29 5.39 2.86
C GLU A 228 11.22 5.73 3.91
N TYR A 229 10.67 4.71 4.58
CA TYR A 229 9.68 4.93 5.63
C TYR A 229 10.23 5.68 6.85
N TYR A 230 11.48 5.41 7.20
CA TYR A 230 12.16 6.14 8.26
C TYR A 230 12.39 7.59 7.88
N ASP A 231 12.80 7.86 6.64
CA ASP A 231 13.00 9.21 6.13
C ASP A 231 11.69 10.02 6.13
N ILE A 232 10.58 9.39 5.73
CA ILE A 232 9.26 10.03 5.79
C ILE A 232 8.86 10.33 7.24
N LEU A 233 9.16 9.41 8.17
CA LEU A 233 8.92 9.60 9.60
C LEU A 233 9.75 10.78 10.15
N CYS A 234 11.04 10.85 9.83
CA CYS A 234 11.92 11.97 10.16
C CYS A 234 11.41 13.29 9.63
N ASN A 235 11.15 13.39 8.32
CA ASN A 235 10.61 14.61 7.69
C ASN A 235 9.25 15.07 8.26
N SER A 236 8.56 14.24 9.03
CA SER A 236 7.31 14.59 9.70
C SER A 236 7.49 15.23 11.09
N MET A 237 8.72 15.20 11.62
CA MET A 237 9.13 15.71 12.93
C MET A 237 9.64 17.16 12.85
N SER A 238 9.79 17.80 14.00
CA SER A 238 10.54 19.06 14.09
C SER A 238 12.03 18.78 14.24
N ASP A 239 12.86 19.73 13.83
CA ASP A 239 14.31 19.61 14.00
C ASP A 239 14.68 19.32 15.47
N ALA A 240 13.92 19.85 16.43
CA ALA A 240 14.15 19.66 17.86
C ALA A 240 13.86 18.22 18.32
N GLU A 241 12.81 17.59 17.77
CA GLU A 241 12.51 16.18 17.98
C GLU A 241 13.61 15.28 17.39
N GLU A 242 14.07 15.61 16.18
CA GLU A 242 15.17 14.89 15.53
C GLU A 242 16.47 15.00 16.32
N ALA A 243 16.80 16.20 16.81
CA ALA A 243 17.95 16.44 17.68
C ALA A 243 17.84 15.66 19.01
N LEU A 244 16.65 15.59 19.61
CA LEU A 244 16.42 14.80 20.82
C LEU A 244 16.63 13.30 20.57
N LEU A 245 16.14 12.78 19.45
CA LEU A 245 16.35 11.38 19.05
C LEU A 245 17.82 11.11 18.73
N PHE A 246 18.53 12.05 18.12
CA PHE A 246 19.97 11.97 17.91
C PHE A 246 20.72 11.84 19.25
N LEU A 247 20.40 12.72 20.21
CA LEU A 247 20.98 12.66 21.56
C LEU A 247 20.72 11.31 22.24
N CYS A 248 19.49 10.78 22.15
CA CYS A 248 19.17 9.44 22.65
C CYS A 248 19.99 8.35 21.96
N TYR A 249 20.24 8.49 20.65
CA TYR A 249 21.00 7.52 19.87
C TYR A 249 22.48 7.55 20.24
N VAL A 250 23.09 8.73 20.29
CA VAL A 250 24.49 8.92 20.73
C VAL A 250 24.65 8.42 22.16
N ALA A 251 23.71 8.72 23.05
CA ALA A 251 23.73 8.27 24.43
C ALA A 251 23.69 6.74 24.61
N ARG A 252 23.18 6.02 23.62
CA ARG A 252 23.08 4.55 23.62
C ARG A 252 24.24 3.86 22.90
N TYR A 253 24.67 4.40 21.76
CA TYR A 253 25.63 3.74 20.86
C TYR A 253 27.01 4.38 20.86
N GLY A 254 27.17 5.56 21.47
CA GLY A 254 28.44 6.28 21.54
C GLY A 254 29.04 6.48 20.15
N ALA A 255 30.30 6.05 19.96
CA ALA A 255 31.08 6.31 18.76
C ALA A 255 30.53 5.56 17.52
N GLN A 256 29.83 4.44 17.74
CA GLN A 256 29.16 3.65 16.69
C GLN A 256 28.00 4.42 16.04
N THR A 257 27.67 5.61 16.53
CA THR A 257 26.67 6.48 15.92
C THR A 257 27.03 6.90 14.51
N THR A 258 28.31 7.05 14.22
CA THR A 258 28.81 7.47 12.90
C THR A 258 28.64 6.39 11.82
N ASP A 259 28.49 5.12 12.21
CA ASP A 259 28.33 4.00 11.29
C ASP A 259 26.90 3.89 10.74
N ASN A 260 25.92 4.54 11.37
CA ASN A 260 24.52 4.44 10.96
C ASN A 260 24.08 5.65 10.12
N PRO A 261 23.70 5.46 8.84
CA PRO A 261 23.27 6.55 7.96
C PRO A 261 22.03 7.29 8.47
N GLN A 262 21.13 6.61 9.18
CA GLN A 262 19.93 7.24 9.75
C GLN A 262 20.26 8.18 10.91
N ALA A 263 21.25 7.80 11.73
CA ALA A 263 21.69 8.65 12.83
C ALA A 263 22.44 9.89 12.33
N MET A 264 23.17 9.76 11.21
CA MET A 264 23.84 10.88 10.57
C MET A 264 22.87 11.90 9.95
N LYS A 265 21.66 11.51 9.54
CA LYS A 265 20.62 12.48 9.15
C LYS A 265 20.12 13.29 10.35
N LEU A 266 19.80 12.62 11.45
CA LEU A 266 19.37 13.30 12.69
C LEU A 266 20.44 14.25 13.24
N ARG A 267 21.71 13.99 12.93
CA ARG A 267 22.83 14.86 13.27
C ARG A 267 22.71 16.24 12.60
N GLU A 268 22.21 16.33 11.37
CA GLU A 268 22.07 17.61 10.66
C GLU A 268 21.14 18.56 11.43
N SER A 269 19.98 18.06 11.87
CA SER A 269 19.04 18.81 12.70
C SER A 269 19.61 19.17 14.07
N PHE A 270 20.41 18.28 14.67
CA PHE A 270 21.15 18.58 15.89
C PHE A 270 22.16 19.71 15.68
N ASP A 271 22.95 19.67 14.60
CA ASP A 271 23.96 20.67 14.27
C ASP A 271 23.32 22.05 13.96
N GLU A 272 22.10 22.10 13.45
CA GLU A 272 21.35 23.33 13.24
C GLU A 272 20.83 23.95 14.54
N ILE A 273 20.41 23.12 15.50
CA ILE A 273 19.77 23.58 16.73
C ILE A 273 20.74 23.70 17.90
N LYS A 274 21.92 23.07 17.87
CA LYS A 274 22.88 23.11 18.99
C LYS A 274 23.28 24.51 19.43
N ALA A 275 23.30 25.48 18.51
CA ALA A 275 23.57 26.89 18.83
C ALA A 275 22.39 27.60 19.53
N ARG A 276 21.20 27.00 19.43
CA ARG A 276 19.95 27.44 20.05
C ARG A 276 19.54 26.53 21.21
N LEU A 277 20.31 25.49 21.54
CA LEU A 277 20.20 24.73 22.80
C LEU A 277 20.97 25.47 23.91
#